data_AF-B0MFC4-F1
#
_entry.id   AF-B0MFC4-F1
#
_cell.length_a   1.000
_cell.length_b   1.000
_cell.length_c   1.000
_cell.angle_alpha   90.00
_cell.angle_beta   90.00
_cell.angle_gamma   90.00
#
_symmetry.space_group_name_H-M   'P 1'
#
loop_
_entity.id
_entity.type
_entity.pdbx_description
1 polymer ?
#
loop_
_entity_poly.entity_id
_entity_poly.type
_entity_poly.pdbx_seq_one_letter_code
_entity_poly.pdbx_strand_id
1 'polypeptide(L)'
;MGKLKKKGLISTKEGVVGGYLFDLDPSKVTLYDVSSALDVPFVSSSWRSGGSDLPCLVASGMAGIMDDIYGTLDQLCKDYLKQVTIQTIDQKIFGSSTVKENENEKI
;
A
#
# COMPACT_ATOMS: atom_id res chain seq x y z
N MET A 1 13.02 4.65 1.68
CA MET A 1 13.57 4.66 0.30
C MET A 1 14.55 3.53 -0.01
N GLY A 2 15.53 3.22 0.84
CA GLY A 2 16.51 2.14 0.57
C GLY A 2 15.90 0.78 0.23
N LYS A 3 14.81 0.37 0.91
CA LYS A 3 14.09 -0.88 0.59
C LYS A 3 13.46 -0.87 -0.81
N LEU A 4 12.89 0.26 -1.24
CA LEU A 4 12.31 0.43 -2.58
C LEU A 4 13.40 0.34 -3.66
N LYS A 5 14.56 0.99 -3.44
CA LYS A 5 15.73 0.87 -4.33
C LYS A 5 16.19 -0.59 -4.44
N LYS A 6 16.30 -1.29 -3.29
CA LYS A 6 16.72 -2.70 -3.25
C LYS A 6 15.76 -3.62 -4.03
N LYS A 7 14.48 -3.27 -4.10
CA LYS A 7 13.46 -4.00 -4.87
C LYS A 7 13.30 -3.49 -6.31
N GLY A 8 14.14 -2.55 -6.74
CA GLY A 8 14.13 -2.01 -8.10
C GLY A 8 12.95 -1.10 -8.42
N LEU A 9 12.19 -0.66 -7.42
CA LEU A 9 11.03 0.22 -7.62
C LEU A 9 11.42 1.68 -7.88
N ILE A 10 12.61 2.08 -7.48
CA ILE A 10 13.14 3.43 -7.68
C ILE A 10 14.63 3.38 -7.98
N SER A 11 15.09 4.37 -8.75
CA SER A 11 16.49 4.69 -9.00
C SER A 11 16.94 5.81 -8.06
N THR A 12 18.24 5.87 -7.77
CA THR A 12 18.82 6.92 -6.91
C THR A 12 20.02 7.56 -7.57
N LYS A 13 20.11 8.88 -7.48
CA LYS A 13 21.30 9.65 -7.83
C LYS A 13 21.88 10.26 -6.56
N GLU A 14 23.18 10.10 -6.35
CA GLU A 14 23.90 10.68 -5.21
C GLU A 14 24.46 12.08 -5.54
N GLY A 15 24.80 12.87 -4.51
CA GLY A 15 25.40 14.20 -4.63
C GLY A 15 24.46 15.36 -4.26
N VAL A 16 24.96 16.60 -4.37
CA VAL A 16 24.25 17.85 -3.99
C VAL A 16 22.94 18.05 -4.77
N VAL A 17 22.87 17.51 -6.00
CA VAL A 17 21.67 17.50 -6.86
C VAL A 17 21.18 16.05 -7.08
N GLY A 18 21.35 15.22 -6.06
CA GLY A 18 20.87 13.84 -6.03
C GLY A 18 19.36 13.74 -5.78
N GLY A 19 18.82 12.53 -5.82
CA GLY A 19 17.40 12.29 -5.59
C GLY A 19 16.95 10.87 -5.88
N TYR A 20 15.63 10.68 -5.86
CA TYR A 20 14.96 9.42 -6.15
C TYR A 20 14.12 9.60 -7.41
N LEU A 21 14.15 8.61 -8.29
CA LEU A 21 13.38 8.61 -9.52
C LEU A 21 12.57 7.32 -9.62
N PHE A 22 11.29 7.45 -9.93
CA PHE A 22 10.47 6.34 -10.38
C PHE A 22 10.54 6.31 -11.92
N ASP A 23 11.11 5.26 -12.48
CA ASP A 23 11.37 5.10 -13.92
C ASP A 23 10.78 3.78 -14.46
N LEU A 24 9.71 3.33 -13.82
CA LEU A 24 8.99 2.12 -14.22
C LEU A 24 7.68 2.50 -14.90
N ASP A 25 7.10 1.54 -15.62
CA ASP A 25 5.76 1.66 -16.19
C ASP A 25 4.70 1.71 -15.06
N PRO A 26 4.01 2.84 -14.86
CA PRO A 26 3.08 3.00 -13.75
C PRO A 26 1.85 2.08 -13.85
N SER A 27 1.56 1.54 -15.03
CA SER A 27 0.48 0.56 -15.23
C SER A 27 0.84 -0.85 -14.77
N LYS A 28 2.13 -1.13 -14.55
CA LYS A 28 2.65 -2.46 -14.15
C LYS A 28 3.06 -2.54 -12.70
N VAL A 29 3.30 -1.41 -12.05
CA VAL A 29 3.66 -1.36 -10.63
C VAL A 29 2.40 -1.25 -9.79
N THR A 30 2.19 -2.23 -8.92
CA THR A 30 1.04 -2.29 -8.02
C THR A 30 1.38 -1.73 -6.65
N LEU A 31 0.36 -1.33 -5.89
CA LEU A 31 0.55 -0.98 -4.48
C LEU A 31 1.00 -2.19 -3.64
N TYR A 32 0.69 -3.41 -4.08
CA TYR A 32 1.25 -4.62 -3.48
C TYR A 32 2.78 -4.67 -3.61
N ASP A 33 3.36 -4.32 -4.76
CA ASP A 33 4.82 -4.32 -4.95
C ASP A 33 5.51 -3.33 -4.01
N VAL A 34 4.93 -2.12 -3.89
CA VAL A 34 5.40 -1.09 -2.96
C VAL A 34 5.34 -1.61 -1.52
N SER A 35 4.23 -2.23 -1.13
CA SER A 35 4.07 -2.77 0.23
C SER A 35 5.03 -3.91 0.55
N SER A 36 5.20 -4.83 -0.40
CA SER A 36 6.10 -5.98 -0.30
C SER A 36 7.56 -5.53 -0.21
N ALA A 37 7.88 -4.38 -0.80
CA ALA A 37 9.19 -3.77 -0.65
C ALA A 37 9.37 -3.11 0.73
N LEU A 38 8.33 -2.51 1.30
CA LEU A 38 8.40 -1.89 2.63
C LEU A 38 8.40 -2.91 3.77
N ASP A 39 7.86 -4.11 3.54
CA ASP A 39 7.80 -5.24 4.48
C ASP A 39 7.09 -4.83 5.78
N VAL A 40 5.88 -4.31 5.64
CA VAL A 40 5.02 -3.85 6.74
C VAL A 40 3.59 -4.40 6.57
N PRO A 41 2.92 -4.80 7.66
CA PRO A 41 1.50 -5.10 7.62
C PRO A 41 0.68 -3.81 7.47
N PHE A 42 -0.40 -3.87 6.71
CA PHE A 42 -1.39 -2.80 6.59
C PHE A 42 -2.46 -2.87 7.64
N VAL A 43 -2.88 -4.09 7.99
CA VAL A 43 -3.85 -4.34 9.06
C VAL A 43 -3.10 -4.93 10.23
N SER A 44 -2.99 -4.15 11.30
CA SER A 44 -2.42 -4.61 12.56
C SER A 44 -3.11 -3.90 13.73
N SER A 45 -3.12 -4.55 14.89
CA SER A 45 -3.46 -3.92 16.16
C SER A 45 -2.20 -3.76 16.99
N SER A 46 -2.06 -2.59 17.63
CA SER A 46 -1.04 -2.39 18.67
C SER A 46 -1.41 -3.05 20.00
N TRP A 47 -2.67 -3.48 20.13
CA TRP A 47 -3.23 -4.11 21.32
C TRP A 47 -3.60 -5.56 21.04
N ARG A 48 -3.15 -6.46 21.92
CA ARG A 48 -3.57 -7.87 21.95
C ARG A 48 -4.47 -8.11 23.14
N SER A 49 -5.69 -8.55 22.89
CA SER A 49 -6.59 -8.99 23.95
C SER A 49 -6.22 -10.41 24.38
N GLY A 50 -5.89 -10.58 25.65
CA GLY A 50 -5.69 -11.90 26.24
C GLY A 50 -4.25 -12.36 26.38
N GLY A 51 -4.09 -13.58 26.88
CA GLY A 51 -2.79 -14.21 27.19
C GLY A 51 -3.01 -15.51 27.96
N SER A 52 -2.18 -16.52 27.68
CA SER A 52 -2.29 -17.89 28.23
C SER A 52 -2.33 -17.95 29.75
N ASP A 53 -1.83 -16.91 30.40
CA ASP A 53 -1.65 -16.84 31.85
C ASP A 53 -2.86 -16.18 32.56
N LEU A 54 -3.91 -15.81 31.81
CA LEU A 54 -5.08 -15.14 32.36
C LEU A 54 -6.10 -16.15 32.93
N PRO A 55 -6.75 -15.85 34.06
CA PRO A 55 -7.72 -16.77 34.68
C PRO A 55 -9.02 -16.94 33.87
N CYS A 56 -9.30 -16.04 32.93
CA CYS A 56 -10.47 -16.12 32.06
C CYS A 56 -10.15 -17.03 30.85
N LEU A 57 -10.90 -18.12 30.70
CA LEU A 57 -10.74 -19.08 29.60
C LEU A 57 -10.87 -18.41 28.22
N VAL A 58 -11.79 -17.45 28.07
CA VAL A 58 -11.95 -16.71 26.80
C VAL A 58 -10.70 -15.86 26.54
N ALA A 59 -10.21 -15.14 27.54
CA ALA A 59 -9.01 -14.31 27.40
C ALA A 59 -7.74 -15.15 27.19
N SER A 60 -7.69 -16.39 27.67
CA SER A 60 -6.54 -17.29 27.51
C SER A 60 -6.25 -17.66 26.06
N GLY A 61 -7.29 -17.73 25.20
CA GLY A 61 -7.17 -18.09 23.79
C GLY A 61 -7.32 -16.92 22.80
N MET A 62 -7.81 -15.76 23.26
CA MET A 62 -8.23 -14.68 22.35
C MET A 62 -7.08 -14.07 21.54
N ALA A 63 -5.86 -14.03 22.10
CA ALA A 63 -4.72 -13.42 21.42
C ALA A 63 -4.41 -14.09 20.08
N GLY A 64 -4.38 -15.43 20.04
CA GLY A 64 -4.13 -16.18 18.80
C GLY A 64 -5.27 -16.04 17.78
N ILE A 65 -6.53 -16.08 18.25
CA ILE A 65 -7.70 -15.88 17.38
C ILE A 65 -7.65 -14.50 16.71
N MET A 66 -7.31 -13.46 17.48
CA MET A 66 -7.20 -12.11 16.95
C MET A 66 -6.02 -11.98 15.98
N ASP A 67 -4.88 -12.61 16.27
CA ASP A 67 -3.75 -12.66 15.35
C ASP A 67 -4.16 -13.28 13.99
N ASP A 68 -4.92 -14.37 13.98
CA ASP A 68 -5.43 -15.00 12.76
C ASP A 68 -6.41 -14.09 11.99
N ILE A 69 -7.32 -13.43 12.70
CA ILE A 69 -8.27 -12.46 12.10
C ILE A 69 -7.50 -11.31 11.45
N TYR A 70 -6.57 -10.69 12.17
CA TYR A 70 -5.77 -9.59 11.64
C TYR A 70 -4.89 -10.03 10.48
N GLY A 71 -4.28 -11.21 10.56
CA GLY A 71 -3.51 -11.79 9.47
C GLY A 71 -4.35 -12.02 8.20
N THR A 72 -5.58 -12.51 8.36
CA THR A 72 -6.53 -12.69 7.25
C THR A 72 -6.93 -11.36 6.63
N LEU A 73 -7.25 -10.36 7.45
CA LEU A 73 -7.60 -9.02 6.97
C LEU A 73 -6.42 -8.34 6.24
N ASP A 74 -5.20 -8.49 6.75
CA ASP A 74 -3.99 -7.99 6.10
C ASP A 74 -3.77 -8.65 4.74
N GLN A 75 -4.00 -9.96 4.63
CA GLN A 75 -3.88 -10.70 3.39
C GLN A 75 -4.94 -10.26 2.36
N LEU A 76 -6.20 -10.09 2.78
CA LEU A 76 -7.26 -9.57 1.92
C LEU A 76 -6.95 -8.14 1.43
N CYS A 77 -6.40 -7.30 2.31
CA CYS A 77 -5.93 -5.97 1.93
C CYS A 77 -4.84 -6.05 0.85
N LYS A 78 -3.82 -6.89 1.06
CA LYS A 78 -2.75 -7.12 0.08
C LYS A 78 -3.27 -7.63 -1.26
N ASP A 79 -4.26 -8.52 -1.26
CA ASP A 79 -4.87 -9.05 -2.48
C ASP A 79 -5.65 -7.98 -3.26
N TYR A 80 -6.32 -7.06 -2.55
CA TYR A 80 -6.89 -5.87 -3.19
C TYR A 80 -5.81 -4.97 -3.79
N LEU A 81 -4.71 -4.73 -3.07
CA LEU A 81 -3.62 -3.86 -3.53
C LEU A 81 -2.88 -4.37 -4.76
N LYS A 82 -2.95 -5.67 -5.08
CA LYS A 82 -2.45 -6.23 -6.35
C LYS A 82 -3.20 -5.70 -7.57
N GLN A 83 -4.43 -5.21 -7.38
CA GLN A 83 -5.28 -4.70 -8.46
C GLN A 83 -5.16 -3.17 -8.63
N VAL A 84 -4.51 -2.49 -7.67
CA VAL A 84 -4.35 -1.03 -7.69
C VAL A 84 -2.94 -0.69 -8.15
N THR A 85 -2.83 -0.07 -9.32
CA THR A 85 -1.55 0.33 -9.91
C THR A 85 -1.20 1.78 -9.55
N ILE A 86 0.07 2.16 -9.74
CA ILE A 86 0.49 3.57 -9.64
C ILE A 86 -0.33 4.43 -10.61
N GLN A 87 -0.56 3.96 -11.84
CA GLN A 87 -1.40 4.66 -12.82
C GLN A 87 -2.84 4.86 -12.32
N THR A 88 -3.42 3.87 -11.63
CA THR A 88 -4.76 4.01 -11.02
C THR A 88 -4.79 5.13 -9.99
N ILE A 89 -3.70 5.32 -9.24
CA ILE A 89 -3.58 6.42 -8.28
C ILE A 89 -3.38 7.76 -8.99
N ASP A 90 -2.52 7.82 -10.02
CA ASP A 90 -2.32 9.02 -10.83
C ASP A 90 -3.63 9.51 -11.44
N GLN A 91 -4.44 8.60 -11.99
CA GLN A 91 -5.76 8.91 -12.53
C GLN A 91 -6.72 9.44 -11.47
N LYS A 92 -6.64 8.96 -10.21
CA LYS A 92 -7.48 9.49 -9.13
C LYS A 92 -7.05 10.90 -8.70
N ILE A 93 -5.74 11.18 -8.69
CA ILE A 93 -5.21 12.48 -8.29
C ILE A 93 -5.42 13.52 -9.40
N PHE A 94 -5.18 13.15 -10.66
CA PHE A 94 -5.08 14.09 -11.78
C PHE A 94 -6.18 13.93 -12.84
N GLY A 95 -6.89 12.80 -12.88
CA GLY A 95 -7.86 12.47 -13.93
C GLY A 95 -9.21 13.16 -13.81
N SER A 96 -9.47 13.94 -12.76
CA SER A 96 -10.74 14.66 -12.56
C SER A 96 -10.64 16.17 -12.82
N SER A 97 -9.81 16.56 -13.80
CA SER A 97 -9.72 17.94 -14.32
C SER A 97 -9.71 17.98 -15.85
N THR A 98 -10.52 17.16 -16.54
CA THR A 98 -10.97 17.52 -17.90
C THR A 98 -12.21 18.39 -17.76
N VAL A 99 -11.95 19.70 -17.67
CA VAL A 99 -12.90 20.76 -18.00
C VAL A 99 -13.52 20.39 -19.36
N LYS A 100 -14.86 20.34 -19.42
CA LYS A 100 -15.58 20.36 -20.70
C LYS A 100 -15.52 21.80 -21.24
N GLU A 101 -14.43 22.17 -21.88
CA GLU A 101 -14.46 23.25 -22.88
C GLU A 101 -14.95 22.62 -24.19
N ASN A 102 -16.27 22.44 -24.29
CA ASN A 102 -16.89 22.23 -25.58
C ASN A 102 -16.98 23.59 -26.26
N GLU A 103 -16.14 23.74 -27.28
CA GLU A 103 -16.23 24.72 -28.35
C GLU A 103 -17.69 24.88 -28.82
N ASN A 104 -18.29 26.03 -28.52
CA ASN A 104 -19.43 26.55 -29.27
C ASN A 104 -19.05 27.96 -29.72
N GLU A 105 -18.15 28.03 -30.70
CA GLU A 105 -18.02 29.19 -31.57
C GLU A 105 -17.84 28.69 -33.02
N LYS A 106 -18.72 29.19 -33.90
CA LYS A 106 -18.91 28.88 -35.35
C LYS A 106 -19.77 27.62 -35.57
N ILE A 107 -21.00 27.70 -36.08
CA ILE A 107 -21.57 28.53 -37.17
C ILE A 107 -23.00 28.93 -36.82
#